data_AF-A0A7J9CN19-F1
#
_entry.id   AF-A0A7J9CN19-F1
#
_cell.length_a   1.000
_cell.length_b   1.000
_cell.length_c   1.000
_cell.angle_alpha   90.00
_cell.angle_beta   90.00
_cell.angle_gamma   90.00
#
_symmetry.space_group_name_H-M   'P 1'
#
loop_
_entity.id
_entity.type
_entity.pdbx_description
1 polymer ?
#
loop_
_entity_poly.entity_id
_entity_poly.type
_entity_poly.pdbx_seq_one_letter_code
_entity_poly.pdbx_strand_id
1 'polypeptide(L)'
;MAIPMVLEIVFPPSLVLVAASVLSLISLAILGVLETREIHLKYSKFFNASSSSSSSISFKVPSRVGMFLIYTPAFLVGVASFWLFPDGDFSLSLIYTQTFNQGLSESSIDLKYLGIVFFLIGISGNFYHECILSQLRTKGDKEYKIPKGGLFELVVCPHYLFEILGFVGISLISQTLYSFSTTLGIAVYLMCRGYVTRKWYMSKFEDFLKEVKAVIPYVF
;
A
#
# COMPACT_ATOMS: atom_id res chain seq x y z
N MET A 1 -18.12 1.57 -25.04
CA MET A 1 -17.45 0.47 -25.76
C MET A 1 -16.32 -0.19 -24.96
N ALA A 2 -15.68 0.47 -23.97
CA ALA A 2 -14.62 -0.14 -23.14
C ALA A 2 -15.12 -1.10 -22.04
N ILE A 3 -16.34 -0.90 -21.53
CA ILE A 3 -16.94 -1.71 -20.46
C ILE A 3 -17.03 -3.22 -20.80
N PRO A 4 -17.48 -3.65 -22.00
CA PRO A 4 -17.51 -5.08 -22.32
C PRO A 4 -16.11 -5.72 -22.41
N MET A 5 -15.09 -4.97 -22.85
CA MET A 5 -13.71 -5.46 -22.98
C MET A 5 -13.03 -5.66 -21.62
N VAL A 6 -13.36 -4.82 -20.63
CA VAL A 6 -12.87 -5.00 -19.24
C VAL A 6 -13.52 -6.22 -18.59
N LEU A 7 -14.79 -6.51 -18.91
CA LEU A 7 -15.47 -7.73 -18.45
C LEU A 7 -14.90 -9.02 -19.06
N GLU A 8 -14.29 -8.97 -20.24
CA GLU A 8 -13.62 -10.13 -20.85
C GLU A 8 -12.28 -10.45 -20.18
N ILE A 9 -11.60 -9.44 -19.63
CA ILE A 9 -10.31 -9.60 -18.93
C ILE A 9 -10.53 -10.08 -17.49
N VAL A 10 -11.65 -9.68 -16.86
CA VAL A 10 -11.91 -9.88 -15.44
C VAL A 10 -12.71 -11.16 -15.21
N PHE A 11 -12.25 -12.02 -14.30
CA PHE A 11 -13.00 -13.19 -13.89
C PHE A 11 -14.40 -12.80 -13.36
N PRO A 12 -15.47 -13.55 -13.72
CA PRO A 12 -16.82 -13.22 -13.30
C PRO A 12 -16.90 -13.15 -11.75
N PRO A 13 -17.26 -11.98 -11.18
CA PRO A 13 -17.05 -11.75 -9.77
C PRO A 13 -18.17 -12.41 -8.94
N SER A 14 -17.78 -13.18 -7.93
CA SER A 14 -18.72 -13.64 -6.90
C SER A 14 -19.18 -12.46 -6.03
N LEU A 15 -20.37 -12.57 -5.41
CA LEU A 15 -20.92 -11.52 -4.53
C LEU A 15 -19.95 -11.12 -3.40
N VAL A 16 -19.18 -12.10 -2.89
CA VAL A 16 -18.14 -11.89 -1.88
C VAL A 16 -17.00 -11.02 -2.43
N LEU A 17 -16.51 -11.29 -3.64
CA LEU A 17 -15.45 -10.50 -4.27
C LEU A 17 -15.91 -9.06 -4.56
N VAL A 18 -17.16 -8.89 -4.99
CA VAL A 18 -17.75 -7.56 -5.20
C VAL A 18 -17.79 -6.79 -3.88
N ALA A 19 -18.34 -7.39 -2.81
CA ALA A 19 -18.40 -6.76 -1.50
C ALA A 19 -17.01 -6.39 -0.95
N ALA A 20 -16.04 -7.30 -1.07
CA ALA A 20 -14.65 -7.06 -0.67
C ALA A 20 -14.02 -5.89 -1.45
N SER A 21 -14.29 -5.80 -2.76
CA SER A 21 -13.75 -4.74 -3.62
C SER A 21 -14.31 -3.35 -3.30
N VAL A 22 -15.58 -3.28 -2.89
CA VAL A 22 -16.22 -2.03 -2.45
C VAL A 22 -15.65 -1.61 -1.09
N LEU A 23 -15.53 -2.57 -0.16
CA LEU A 23 -14.99 -2.30 1.17
C LEU A 23 -13.54 -1.82 1.09
N SER A 24 -12.70 -2.42 0.24
CA SER A 24 -11.31 -1.99 0.06
C SER A 24 -11.21 -0.56 -0.47
N LEU A 25 -12.04 -0.19 -1.45
CA LEU A 25 -12.06 1.18 -1.97
C LEU A 25 -12.52 2.20 -0.93
N ILE A 26 -13.58 1.89 -0.20
CA ILE A 26 -14.07 2.78 0.86
C ILE A 26 -12.98 2.98 1.91
N SER A 27 -12.33 1.91 2.36
CA SER A 27 -11.25 1.99 3.35
C SER A 27 -10.08 2.84 2.85
N LEU A 28 -9.60 2.60 1.63
CA LEU A 28 -8.48 3.35 1.04
C LEU A 28 -8.84 4.81 0.74
N ALA A 29 -10.08 5.08 0.32
CA ALA A 29 -10.58 6.44 0.11
C ALA A 29 -10.64 7.22 1.44
N ILE A 30 -11.12 6.59 2.52
CA ILE A 30 -11.12 7.20 3.86
C ILE A 30 -9.68 7.53 4.27
N LEU A 31 -8.74 6.59 4.12
CA LEU A 31 -7.34 6.83 4.42
C LEU A 31 -6.73 7.97 3.60
N GLY A 32 -7.04 8.04 2.29
CA GLY A 32 -6.59 9.13 1.42
C GLY A 32 -7.16 10.50 1.82
N VAL A 33 -8.44 10.56 2.19
CA VAL A 33 -9.08 11.80 2.68
C VAL A 33 -8.50 12.23 4.03
N LEU A 34 -8.21 11.30 4.93
CA LEU A 34 -7.58 11.59 6.22
C LEU A 34 -6.16 12.15 6.03
N GLU A 35 -5.39 11.54 5.12
CA GLU A 35 -4.01 11.97 4.81
C GLU A 35 -3.99 13.37 4.17
N THR A 36 -4.89 13.65 3.22
CA THR A 36 -4.99 14.98 2.57
C THR A 36 -5.46 16.09 3.51
N ARG A 37 -6.21 15.75 4.56
CA ARG A 37 -6.59 16.69 5.63
C ARG A 37 -5.47 16.95 6.65
N GLU A 38 -4.28 16.38 6.42
CA GLU A 38 -3.13 16.41 7.36
C GLU A 38 -3.52 15.88 8.76
N ILE A 39 -4.62 15.12 8.85
CA ILE A 39 -5.02 14.37 10.05
C ILE A 39 -4.20 13.10 10.03
N HIS A 40 -2.88 13.25 10.20
CA HIS A 40 -2.00 12.12 10.31
C HIS A 40 -2.39 11.33 11.56
N LEU A 41 -2.47 10.01 11.42
CA LEU A 41 -2.50 9.12 12.57
C LEU A 41 -1.29 9.48 13.43
N LYS A 42 -1.54 10.04 14.62
CA LYS A 42 -0.50 10.50 15.56
C LYS A 42 0.16 9.28 16.20
N TYR A 43 0.89 8.50 15.41
CA TYR A 43 1.73 7.41 15.90
C TYR A 43 3.17 7.93 15.98
N SER A 44 3.78 7.82 17.15
CA SER A 44 5.22 8.06 17.32
C SER A 44 5.93 6.72 17.20
N LYS A 45 6.81 6.59 16.21
CA LYS A 45 7.63 5.38 16.03
C LYS A 45 8.58 5.16 17.22
N PHE A 46 8.86 6.21 18.00
CA PHE A 46 9.88 6.23 19.06
C PHE A 46 9.39 6.93 20.34
N PHE A 47 8.29 6.46 20.93
CA PHE A 47 7.98 6.88 22.30
C PHE A 47 8.88 6.12 23.28
N ASN A 48 9.89 6.79 23.82
CA ASN A 48 10.62 6.31 25.00
C ASN A 48 10.01 7.03 26.21
N ALA A 49 9.51 6.26 27.18
CA ALA A 49 8.77 6.75 28.34
C ALA A 49 9.65 7.45 29.40
N SER A 50 10.60 8.28 28.95
CA SER A 50 11.55 9.00 29.81
C SER A 50 11.88 10.37 29.22
N SER A 51 10.88 11.25 29.12
CA SER A 51 11.12 12.70 29.14
C SER A 51 9.79 13.41 29.41
N SER A 52 9.75 14.09 30.54
CA SER A 52 8.62 14.76 31.17
C SER A 52 8.14 16.02 30.45
N SER A 53 6.89 16.38 30.82
CA SER A 53 6.25 17.71 30.84
C SER A 53 6.00 18.43 29.51
N SER A 54 4.76 18.36 29.02
CA SER A 54 3.99 19.54 28.58
C SER A 54 2.51 19.17 28.33
N SER A 55 1.64 20.00 28.88
CA SER A 55 0.18 19.92 28.91
C SER A 55 -0.46 20.03 27.52
N SER A 56 -0.96 18.91 27.00
CA SER A 56 -2.19 18.80 26.20
C SER A 56 -2.50 17.31 26.04
N ILE A 57 -3.73 16.89 26.36
CA ILE A 57 -4.16 15.49 26.17
C ILE A 57 -4.24 15.25 24.65
N SER A 58 -3.11 14.86 24.07
CA SER A 58 -3.06 14.29 22.72
C SER A 58 -2.88 12.79 22.88
N PHE A 59 -3.91 12.02 22.56
CA PHE A 59 -3.87 10.56 22.61
C PHE A 59 -2.89 10.06 21.54
N LYS A 60 -1.62 9.87 21.92
CA LYS A 60 -0.56 9.35 21.06
C LYS A 60 -0.37 7.88 21.39
N VAL A 61 -0.70 6.99 20.45
CA VAL A 61 -0.55 5.55 20.64
C VAL A 61 0.92 5.17 20.38
N PRO A 62 1.60 4.49 21.32
CA PRO A 62 2.97 4.02 21.11
C PRO A 62 3.01 2.94 20.04
N SER A 63 4.05 2.95 19.20
CA SER A 63 4.19 2.07 18.03
C SER A 63 4.03 0.58 18.35
N ARG A 64 4.54 0.13 19.50
CA ARG A 64 4.40 -1.27 19.96
C ARG A 64 2.96 -1.67 20.21
N VAL A 65 2.18 -0.79 20.85
CA VAL A 65 0.76 -1.03 21.15
C VAL A 65 -0.09 -0.90 19.88
N GLY A 66 0.23 0.06 19.00
CA GLY A 66 -0.43 0.17 17.71
C GLY A 66 -0.19 -1.06 16.83
N MET A 67 1.03 -1.58 16.80
CA MET A 67 1.37 -2.83 16.14
C MET A 67 0.53 -3.97 16.73
N PHE A 68 0.59 -4.17 18.05
CA PHE A 68 -0.17 -5.23 18.70
C PHE A 68 -1.68 -5.13 18.40
N LEU A 69 -2.29 -3.93 18.48
CA LEU A 69 -3.71 -3.72 18.18
C LEU A 69 -4.10 -4.07 16.74
N ILE A 70 -3.25 -3.76 15.75
CA ILE A 70 -3.55 -4.04 14.35
C ILE A 70 -3.37 -5.53 14.03
N TYR A 71 -2.35 -6.18 14.61
CA TYR A 71 -2.06 -7.59 14.34
C TYR A 71 -2.87 -8.57 15.18
N THR A 72 -3.31 -8.20 16.39
CA THR A 72 -4.04 -9.09 17.30
C THR A 72 -5.34 -9.62 16.70
N PRO A 73 -6.18 -8.82 16.00
CA PRO A 73 -7.36 -9.35 15.32
C PRO A 73 -7.02 -10.40 14.26
N ALA A 74 -5.97 -10.17 13.45
CA ALA A 74 -5.55 -11.14 12.44
C ALA A 74 -5.03 -12.44 13.07
N PHE A 75 -4.26 -12.33 14.15
CA PHE A 75 -3.79 -13.48 14.92
C PHE A 75 -4.95 -14.24 15.58
N LEU A 76 -5.89 -13.53 16.22
CA LEU A 76 -7.07 -14.13 16.84
C LEU A 76 -7.98 -14.81 15.82
N VAL A 77 -8.17 -14.20 14.65
CA VAL A 77 -8.89 -14.85 13.55
C VAL A 77 -8.15 -16.13 13.15
N GLY A 78 -6.84 -16.07 12.95
CA GLY A 78 -6.04 -17.26 12.63
C GLY A 78 -6.06 -18.36 13.70
N VAL A 79 -6.19 -18.01 14.98
CA VAL A 79 -6.32 -18.99 16.08
C VAL A 79 -7.75 -19.52 16.19
N ALA A 80 -8.75 -18.64 16.17
CA ALA A 80 -10.17 -19.01 16.24
C ALA A 80 -10.58 -19.92 15.09
N SER A 81 -9.88 -19.81 13.98
CA SER A 81 -10.19 -20.54 12.78
C SER A 81 -9.82 -22.03 12.85
N PHE A 82 -8.85 -22.42 13.70
CA PHE A 82 -8.62 -23.83 14.06
C PHE A 82 -9.81 -24.47 14.79
N TRP A 83 -10.65 -23.67 15.45
CA TRP A 83 -11.83 -24.15 16.16
C TRP A 83 -13.13 -24.03 15.34
N LEU A 84 -13.23 -23.00 14.48
CA LEU A 84 -14.38 -22.80 13.60
C LEU A 84 -14.41 -23.77 12.42
N PHE A 85 -13.26 -24.27 11.96
CA PHE A 85 -13.13 -25.24 10.86
C PHE A 85 -12.30 -26.45 11.33
N PRO A 86 -12.87 -27.34 12.16
CA PRO A 86 -12.16 -28.44 12.79
C PRO A 86 -11.71 -29.55 11.82
N ASP A 87 -12.25 -29.59 10.59
CA ASP A 87 -12.00 -30.64 9.59
C ASP A 87 -10.72 -30.45 8.75
N GLY A 88 -9.81 -29.59 9.20
CA GLY A 88 -8.47 -29.50 8.64
C GLY A 88 -8.34 -28.51 7.48
N ASP A 89 -7.31 -27.68 7.64
CA ASP A 89 -6.63 -26.90 6.63
C ASP A 89 -7.22 -25.50 6.33
N PHE A 90 -6.67 -24.51 7.05
CA PHE A 90 -6.59 -23.13 6.55
C PHE A 90 -6.01 -23.05 5.13
N SER A 91 -5.09 -23.97 4.82
CA SER A 91 -4.58 -24.20 3.47
C SER A 91 -5.66 -24.73 2.53
N LEU A 92 -6.56 -25.64 2.94
CA LEU A 92 -7.72 -26.04 2.14
C LEU A 92 -8.75 -24.95 2.06
N SER A 93 -8.92 -24.03 3.00
CA SER A 93 -9.82 -22.88 2.78
C SER A 93 -9.30 -21.98 1.66
N LEU A 94 -8.00 -21.64 1.65
CA LEU A 94 -7.37 -20.91 0.54
C LEU A 94 -7.42 -21.69 -0.78
N ILE A 95 -7.08 -22.98 -0.74
CA ILE A 95 -7.14 -23.86 -1.91
C ILE A 95 -8.59 -24.05 -2.36
N TYR A 96 -9.57 -24.22 -1.47
CA TYR A 96 -11.00 -24.36 -1.77
C TYR A 96 -11.58 -23.05 -2.27
N THR A 97 -11.10 -21.90 -1.79
CA THR A 97 -11.43 -20.60 -2.38
C THR A 97 -10.83 -20.51 -3.80
N GLN A 98 -9.62 -21.02 -4.04
CA GLN A 98 -9.04 -21.13 -5.37
C GLN A 98 -9.81 -22.14 -6.26
N THR A 99 -10.20 -23.31 -5.74
CA THR A 99 -10.94 -24.38 -6.44
C THR A 99 -12.39 -23.98 -6.70
N PHE A 100 -13.02 -23.23 -5.81
CA PHE A 100 -14.34 -22.63 -6.00
C PHE A 100 -14.31 -21.54 -7.08
N ASN A 101 -13.17 -20.83 -7.22
CA ASN A 101 -12.93 -19.92 -8.35
C ASN A 101 -12.53 -20.64 -9.65
N GLN A 102 -12.02 -21.88 -9.61
CA GLN A 102 -11.71 -22.69 -10.82
C GLN A 102 -12.97 -23.14 -11.60
N GLY A 103 -14.17 -22.98 -11.04
CA GLY A 103 -15.43 -23.19 -11.77
C GLY A 103 -15.81 -22.02 -12.69
N LEU A 104 -15.04 -20.93 -12.69
CA LEU A 104 -15.26 -19.76 -13.53
C LEU A 104 -14.44 -19.88 -14.81
N SER A 105 -15.08 -19.60 -15.95
CA SER A 105 -14.48 -19.61 -17.29
C SER A 105 -13.11 -18.93 -17.29
N GLU A 106 -12.07 -19.64 -17.75
CA GLU A 106 -10.73 -19.07 -17.93
C GLU A 106 -10.82 -17.81 -18.80
N SER A 107 -10.20 -16.73 -18.34
CA SER A 107 -10.02 -15.50 -19.13
C SER A 107 -9.33 -15.84 -20.45
N SER A 108 -9.85 -15.32 -21.55
CA SER A 108 -9.36 -15.59 -22.91
C SER A 108 -7.98 -14.99 -23.20
N ILE A 109 -7.46 -14.12 -22.32
CA ILE A 109 -6.18 -13.40 -22.48
C ILE A 109 -5.29 -13.65 -21.25
N ASP A 110 -4.20 -14.38 -21.45
CA ASP A 110 -3.23 -14.65 -20.39
C ASP A 110 -2.26 -13.46 -20.17
N LEU A 111 -2.59 -12.59 -19.20
CA LEU A 111 -1.78 -11.43 -18.81
C LEU A 111 -0.76 -11.77 -17.71
N LYS A 112 -0.64 -13.04 -17.30
CA LYS A 112 0.19 -13.45 -16.15
C LYS A 112 1.66 -13.12 -16.34
N TYR A 113 2.25 -13.45 -17.49
CA TYR A 113 3.66 -13.18 -17.77
C TYR A 113 3.97 -11.68 -17.76
N LEU A 114 3.08 -10.88 -18.36
CA LEU A 114 3.18 -9.43 -18.31
C LEU A 114 3.12 -8.94 -16.86
N GLY A 115 2.15 -9.42 -16.08
CA GLY A 115 2.00 -9.08 -14.66
C GLY A 115 3.21 -9.47 -13.80
N ILE A 116 3.85 -10.62 -14.06
CA ILE A 116 5.09 -11.05 -13.39
C ILE A 116 6.22 -10.05 -13.68
N VAL A 117 6.37 -9.62 -14.92
CA VAL A 117 7.40 -8.61 -15.29
C VAL A 117 7.17 -7.31 -14.53
N PHE A 118 5.94 -6.78 -14.52
CA PHE A 118 5.60 -5.57 -13.78
C PHE A 118 5.85 -5.73 -12.27
N PHE A 119 5.49 -6.88 -11.70
CA PHE A 119 5.71 -7.17 -10.29
C PHE A 119 7.20 -7.20 -9.93
N LEU A 120 8.02 -7.86 -10.75
CA LEU A 120 9.48 -7.93 -10.54
C LEU A 120 10.15 -6.56 -10.65
N ILE A 121 9.72 -5.73 -11.60
CA ILE A 121 10.19 -4.34 -11.72
C ILE A 121 9.77 -3.54 -10.49
N GLY A 122 8.51 -3.66 -10.07
CA GLY A 122 7.96 -2.97 -8.91
C GLY A 122 8.71 -3.33 -7.62
N ILE A 123 8.90 -4.60 -7.32
CA ILE A 123 9.57 -5.02 -6.08
C ILE A 123 11.05 -4.61 -6.07
N SER A 124 11.75 -4.76 -7.20
CA SER A 124 13.16 -4.42 -7.31
C SER A 124 13.39 -2.91 -7.19
N GLY A 125 12.58 -2.11 -7.90
CA GLY A 125 12.66 -0.65 -7.84
C GLY A 125 12.27 -0.10 -6.46
N ASN A 126 11.25 -0.68 -5.82
CA ASN A 126 10.87 -0.30 -4.46
C ASN A 126 12.00 -0.59 -3.47
N PHE A 127 12.56 -1.80 -3.51
CA PHE A 127 13.67 -2.20 -2.65
C PHE A 127 14.91 -1.31 -2.82
N TYR A 128 15.28 -0.99 -4.07
CA TYR A 128 16.42 -0.12 -4.35
C TYR A 128 16.26 1.29 -3.73
N HIS A 129 15.09 1.92 -3.90
CA HIS A 129 14.86 3.27 -3.38
C HIS A 129 14.69 3.29 -1.85
N GLU A 130 14.10 2.25 -1.25
CA GLU A 130 14.07 2.08 0.21
C GLU A 130 15.48 1.86 0.79
N CYS A 131 16.35 1.17 0.06
CA CYS A 131 17.75 1.02 0.48
C CYS A 131 18.44 2.38 0.55
N ILE A 132 18.26 3.25 -0.45
CA ILE A 132 18.77 4.63 -0.43
C ILE A 132 18.21 5.41 0.78
N LEU A 133 16.91 5.33 1.04
CA LEU A 133 16.29 6.00 2.19
C LEU A 133 16.81 5.49 3.54
N SER A 134 17.10 4.19 3.63
CA SER A 134 17.64 3.59 4.84
C SER A 134 19.04 4.11 5.17
N GLN A 135 19.86 4.37 4.14
CA GLN A 135 21.23 4.88 4.28
C GLN A 135 21.28 6.35 4.73
N LEU A 136 20.18 7.11 4.60
CA LEU A 136 20.13 8.50 5.08
C LEU A 136 20.15 8.62 6.61
N ARG A 137 19.83 7.54 7.33
CA ARG A 137 19.72 7.54 8.79
C ARG A 137 20.91 6.83 9.42
N THR A 138 21.78 7.59 10.08
CA THR A 138 22.85 7.05 10.94
C THR A 138 22.32 6.87 12.38
N LYS A 139 22.89 5.94 13.15
CA LYS A 139 22.51 5.72 14.56
C LYS A 139 22.67 7.02 15.37
N GLY A 140 21.55 7.59 15.80
CA GLY A 140 21.49 8.81 16.62
C GLY A 140 21.01 10.06 15.88
N ASP A 141 20.89 10.00 14.56
CA ASP A 141 20.50 11.14 13.74
C ASP A 141 18.98 11.36 13.76
N LYS A 142 18.54 12.55 14.17
CA LYS A 142 17.11 12.94 14.22
C LYS A 142 16.72 13.92 13.11
N GLU A 143 17.70 14.40 12.36
CA GLU A 143 17.49 15.38 11.30
C GLU A 143 17.03 14.71 10.00
N TYR A 144 16.12 15.36 9.29
CA TYR A 144 15.68 14.92 7.97
C TYR A 144 16.67 15.38 6.92
N LYS A 145 17.01 14.49 5.98
CA LYS A 145 17.90 14.77 4.86
C LYS A 145 17.17 14.52 3.54
N ILE A 146 17.51 15.28 2.52
CA ILE A 146 16.96 15.10 1.17
C ILE A 146 17.67 13.90 0.53
N PRO A 147 16.94 12.85 0.11
CA PRO A 147 17.52 11.72 -0.63
C PRO A 147 18.13 12.20 -1.95
N LYS A 148 19.27 11.62 -2.34
CA LYS A 148 19.91 11.84 -3.65
C LYS A 148 20.23 10.50 -4.31
N GLY A 149 20.20 10.47 -5.64
CA GLY A 149 20.47 9.29 -6.46
C GLY A 149 19.22 8.53 -6.92
N GLY A 150 19.36 7.74 -8.00
CA GLY A 150 18.22 7.04 -8.61
C GLY A 150 17.16 8.00 -9.13
N LEU A 151 15.87 7.66 -8.96
CA LEU A 151 14.76 8.52 -9.40
C LEU A 151 14.47 9.68 -8.43
N PHE A 152 15.20 9.82 -7.31
CA PHE A 152 14.98 10.92 -6.36
C PHE A 152 15.30 12.30 -6.94
N GLU A 153 16.03 12.36 -8.05
CA GLU A 153 16.30 13.61 -8.78
C GLU A 153 15.07 14.09 -9.57
N LEU A 154 14.15 13.18 -9.91
CA LEU A 154 12.94 13.48 -10.69
C LEU A 154 11.68 13.53 -9.84
N VAL A 155 11.58 12.66 -8.83
CA VAL A 155 10.40 12.53 -7.97
C VAL A 155 10.77 12.43 -6.49
N VAL A 156 9.93 12.95 -5.60
CA VAL A 156 10.13 12.91 -4.14
C VAL A 156 9.99 11.49 -3.60
N CYS A 157 9.01 10.73 -4.10
CA CYS A 157 8.69 9.39 -3.61
C CYS A 157 8.70 8.35 -4.74
N PRO A 158 9.87 8.00 -5.31
CA PRO A 158 9.99 7.00 -6.36
C PRO A 158 9.57 5.60 -5.89
N HIS A 159 9.79 5.27 -4.62
CA HIS A 159 9.37 4.00 -4.02
C HIS A 159 7.85 3.78 -4.13
N TYR A 160 7.03 4.83 -3.96
CA TYR A 160 5.58 4.75 -4.17
C TYR A 160 5.20 4.44 -5.62
N LEU A 161 5.93 4.95 -6.60
CA LEU A 161 5.68 4.61 -8.01
C LEU A 161 5.93 3.12 -8.27
N PHE A 162 7.02 2.58 -7.74
CA PHE A 162 7.34 1.16 -7.89
C PHE A 162 6.39 0.25 -7.11
N GLU A 163 5.89 0.72 -5.97
CA GLU A 163 4.82 0.04 -5.23
C GLU A 163 3.53 -0.04 -6.05
N ILE A 164 3.12 1.06 -6.70
CA ILE A 164 1.97 1.07 -7.64
C ILE A 164 2.19 0.09 -8.79
N LEU A 165 3.39 0.07 -9.41
CA LEU A 165 3.72 -0.90 -10.46
C LEU A 165 3.64 -2.35 -9.99
N GLY A 166 4.06 -2.62 -8.75
CA GLY A 166 3.91 -3.93 -8.12
C GLY A 166 2.45 -4.35 -8.01
N PHE A 167 1.57 -3.47 -7.54
CA PHE A 167 0.13 -3.75 -7.45
C PHE A 167 -0.53 -3.88 -8.83
N VAL A 168 -0.10 -3.11 -9.83
CA VAL A 168 -0.51 -3.32 -11.23
C VAL A 168 -0.12 -4.72 -11.69
N GLY A 169 1.09 -5.18 -11.40
CA GLY A 169 1.52 -6.56 -11.67
C GLY A 169 0.62 -7.61 -11.02
N ILE A 170 0.31 -7.44 -9.73
CA ILE A 170 -0.62 -8.33 -9.00
C ILE A 170 -2.01 -8.34 -9.65
N SER A 171 -2.51 -7.17 -10.05
CA SER A 171 -3.81 -7.03 -10.70
C SER A 171 -3.87 -7.72 -12.07
N LEU A 172 -2.78 -7.67 -12.83
CA LEU A 172 -2.66 -8.34 -14.13
C LEU A 172 -2.51 -9.85 -14.00
N ILE A 173 -1.88 -10.35 -12.92
CA ILE A 173 -1.79 -11.79 -12.63
C ILE A 173 -3.14 -12.34 -12.16
N SER A 174 -3.79 -11.62 -11.26
CA SER A 174 -5.01 -12.10 -10.59
C SER A 174 -6.25 -11.90 -11.45
N GLN A 175 -6.27 -10.85 -12.29
CA GLN A 175 -7.37 -10.47 -13.17
C GLN A 175 -8.74 -10.45 -12.46
N THR A 176 -8.77 -10.14 -11.16
CA THR A 176 -10.00 -10.06 -10.38
C THR A 176 -10.43 -8.61 -10.19
N LEU A 177 -11.75 -8.38 -10.13
CA LEU A 177 -12.30 -7.05 -9.81
C LEU A 177 -11.73 -6.51 -8.49
N TYR A 178 -11.53 -7.40 -7.51
CA TYR A 178 -10.95 -7.05 -6.22
C TYR A 178 -9.52 -6.50 -6.35
N SER A 179 -8.66 -7.17 -7.12
CA SER A 179 -7.26 -6.73 -7.32
C SER A 179 -7.17 -5.41 -8.08
N PHE A 180 -8.02 -5.20 -9.11
CA PHE A 180 -8.08 -3.92 -9.84
C PHE A 180 -8.53 -2.78 -8.93
N SER A 181 -9.61 -3.02 -8.18
CA SER A 181 -10.17 -2.09 -7.21
C SER A 181 -9.15 -1.68 -6.14
N THR A 182 -8.45 -2.67 -5.59
CA THR A 182 -7.40 -2.47 -4.58
C THR A 182 -6.22 -1.70 -5.17
N THR A 183 -5.77 -2.03 -6.38
CA THR A 183 -4.68 -1.33 -7.07
C THR A 183 -5.01 0.13 -7.30
N LEU A 184 -6.23 0.43 -7.76
CA LEU A 184 -6.70 1.80 -7.95
C LEU A 184 -6.72 2.56 -6.61
N GLY A 185 -7.26 1.94 -5.56
CA GLY A 185 -7.31 2.55 -4.23
C GLY A 185 -5.91 2.86 -3.68
N ILE A 186 -4.96 1.92 -3.83
CA ILE A 186 -3.57 2.11 -3.39
C ILE A 186 -2.88 3.19 -4.21
N ALA A 187 -3.08 3.21 -5.52
CA ALA A 187 -2.52 4.23 -6.39
C ALA A 187 -2.98 5.63 -5.98
N VAL A 188 -4.28 5.83 -5.76
CA VAL A 188 -4.82 7.11 -5.28
C VAL A 188 -4.25 7.47 -3.91
N TYR A 189 -4.24 6.53 -2.97
CA TYR A 189 -3.70 6.75 -1.62
C TYR A 189 -2.23 7.19 -1.65
N LEU A 190 -1.38 6.46 -2.39
CA LEU A 190 0.05 6.76 -2.49
C LEU A 190 0.33 8.06 -3.25
N MET A 191 -0.46 8.39 -4.28
CA MET A 191 -0.39 9.68 -4.96
C MET A 191 -0.72 10.84 -4.00
N CYS A 192 -1.80 10.73 -3.23
CA CYS A 192 -2.16 11.72 -2.21
C CYS A 192 -1.04 11.88 -1.17
N ARG A 193 -0.51 10.76 -0.66
CA ARG A 193 0.57 10.77 0.33
C ARG A 193 1.87 11.36 -0.23
N GLY A 194 2.21 11.06 -1.48
CA GLY A 194 3.35 11.63 -2.20
C GLY A 194 3.22 13.15 -2.33
N TYR A 195 2.03 13.66 -2.66
CA TYR A 195 1.76 15.09 -2.73
C TYR A 195 1.96 15.79 -1.38
N VAL A 196 1.39 15.24 -0.30
CA VAL A 196 1.58 15.78 1.06
C VAL A 196 3.04 15.75 1.47
N THR A 197 3.75 14.66 1.15
CA THR A 197 5.19 14.51 1.43
C THR A 197 6.00 15.58 0.69
N ARG A 198 5.72 15.82 -0.59
CA ARG A 198 6.36 16.90 -1.36
C ARG A 198 6.09 18.27 -0.76
N LYS A 199 4.85 18.57 -0.38
CA LYS A 199 4.48 19.82 0.28
C LYS A 199 5.24 20.00 1.61
N TRP A 200 5.41 18.92 2.37
CA TRP A 200 6.20 18.91 3.59
C TRP A 200 7.69 19.18 3.32
N TYR A 201 8.30 18.56 2.31
CA TYR A 201 9.69 18.86 1.94
C TYR A 201 9.87 20.33 1.53
N MET A 202 8.92 20.88 0.77
CA MET A 202 8.93 22.30 0.37
C MET A 202 8.80 23.28 1.53
N SER A 203 8.09 22.91 2.61
CA SER A 203 7.97 23.77 3.79
C SER A 203 9.14 23.63 4.76
N LYS A 204 9.83 22.49 4.73
CA LYS A 204 10.93 22.18 5.66
C LYS A 204 12.30 22.63 5.12
N PHE A 205 12.52 22.56 3.80
CA PHE A 205 13.82 22.89 3.18
C PHE A 205 13.68 24.07 2.23
N GLU A 206 14.38 25.17 2.52
CA GLU A 206 14.38 26.37 1.67
C GLU A 206 15.01 26.11 0.28
N ASP A 207 16.05 25.26 0.24
CA ASP A 207 16.79 24.89 -0.98
C ASP A 207 16.13 23.75 -1.78
N PHE A 208 14.87 23.41 -1.50
CA PHE A 208 14.21 22.29 -2.17
C PHE A 208 13.89 22.60 -3.65
N LEU A 209 14.31 21.72 -4.55
CA LEU A 209 14.09 21.85 -5.99
C LEU A 209 12.59 21.78 -6.32
N LYS A 210 12.00 22.90 -6.73
CA LYS A 210 10.56 23.00 -7.07
C LYS A 210 10.15 22.17 -8.28
N GLU A 211 11.11 21.82 -9.13
CA GLU A 211 10.91 21.05 -10.36
C GLU A 211 10.64 19.56 -10.09
N VAL A 212 11.10 19.04 -8.94
CA VAL A 212 10.90 17.64 -8.54
C VAL A 212 9.41 17.36 -8.33
N LYS A 213 8.93 16.30 -8.96
CA LYS A 213 7.53 15.84 -8.95
C LYS A 213 7.24 14.96 -7.73
N ALA A 214 5.98 14.70 -7.41
CA ALA A 214 5.60 13.96 -6.21
C ALA A 214 5.90 12.46 -6.34
N VAL A 215 5.38 11.81 -7.39
CA VAL A 215 5.41 10.34 -7.57
C VAL A 215 5.71 9.94 -9.01
N ILE A 216 5.11 10.57 -10.02
CA ILE A 216 5.26 10.21 -11.43
C ILE A 216 6.22 11.18 -12.11
N PRO A 217 7.36 10.71 -12.65
CA PRO A 217 8.32 11.55 -13.34
C PRO A 217 7.66 12.38 -14.45
N TYR A 218 8.01 13.66 -14.50
CA TYR A 218 7.51 14.65 -15.48
C TYR A 218 6.01 14.97 -15.44
N VAL A 219 5.17 14.17 -14.79
CA VAL A 219 3.72 14.33 -14.76
C VAL A 219 3.25 14.88 -13.41
N PHE A 220 3.47 14.12 -12.33
CA PHE A 220 2.85 14.38 -11.03
C PHE A 220 3.82 14.27 -9.87
#